data_AF-A0AAU1U241-F1
#
_entry.id   AF-A0AAU1U241-F1
#
_cell.length_a   1.000
_cell.length_b   1.000
_cell.length_c   1.000
_cell.angle_alpha   90.00
_cell.angle_beta   90.00
_cell.angle_gamma   90.00
#
_symmetry.space_group_name_H-M   'P 1'
#
loop_
_entity.id
_entity.type
_entity.pdbx_description
1 polymer ?
#
loop_
_entity_poly.entity_id
_entity_poly.type
_entity_poly.pdbx_seq_one_letter_code
_entity_poly.pdbx_strand_id
1 'polypeptide(L)'
;MTAPRAHAVDLDPERVTNDLAALVLTVVELLRQLMERQAVRRFDEGTLSAEQEDRLGTALMLLDERMDELCAQHGLQRSDLNLDLGPLGPLLADPGP
;
A
#
# COMPACT_ATOMS: atom_id res chain seq x y z
N MET A 1 -37.18 -25.68 0.27
CA MET A 1 -35.72 -25.61 0.08
C MET A 1 -35.47 -24.73 -1.12
N THR A 2 -35.11 -23.47 -0.91
CA THR A 2 -34.86 -22.50 -2.00
C THR A 2 -33.38 -22.16 -1.93
N ALA A 3 -32.66 -22.43 -3.02
CA ALA A 3 -31.21 -22.31 -3.19
C ALA A 3 -30.70 -20.88 -2.89
N PRO A 4 -29.42 -20.71 -2.49
CA PRO A 4 -28.89 -19.42 -2.08
C PRO A 4 -28.89 -18.46 -3.27
N ARG A 5 -29.39 -17.24 -3.04
CA ARG A 5 -29.32 -16.16 -4.03
C ARG A 5 -27.85 -15.87 -4.30
N ALA A 6 -27.45 -15.94 -5.57
CA ALA A 6 -26.17 -15.39 -6.02
C ALA A 6 -26.06 -13.97 -5.47
N HIS A 7 -24.94 -13.66 -4.82
CA HIS A 7 -24.59 -12.31 -4.39
C HIS A 7 -24.59 -11.42 -5.64
N ALA A 8 -25.67 -10.68 -5.87
CA ALA A 8 -25.66 -9.57 -6.80
C ALA A 8 -24.62 -8.59 -6.26
N VAL A 9 -23.47 -8.50 -6.92
CA VAL A 9 -22.46 -7.51 -6.60
C VAL A 9 -23.08 -6.18 -6.97
N ASP A 10 -23.50 -5.44 -5.95
CA ASP A 10 -23.99 -4.08 -6.09
C ASP A 10 -22.79 -3.20 -6.45
N LEU A 11 -22.64 -2.94 -7.75
CA LEU A 11 -21.55 -2.18 -8.36
C LEU A 11 -22.03 -0.74 -8.57
N ASP A 12 -22.16 0.00 -7.47
CA ASP A 12 -22.23 1.45 -7.54
C ASP A 12 -20.92 1.97 -8.19
N PRO A 13 -20.98 2.67 -9.34
CA PRO A 13 -19.80 3.12 -10.08
C PRO A 13 -18.80 3.92 -9.24
N GLU A 14 -19.29 4.71 -8.28
CA GLU A 14 -18.43 5.49 -7.38
C GLU A 14 -17.71 4.57 -6.39
N ARG A 15 -18.41 3.56 -5.86
CA ARG A 15 -17.83 2.56 -4.94
C ARG A 15 -16.78 1.71 -5.63
N VAL A 16 -17.05 1.25 -6.86
CA VAL A 16 -16.08 0.46 -7.66
C VAL A 16 -14.79 1.25 -7.92
N THR A 17 -14.92 2.55 -8.19
CA THR A 17 -13.77 3.42 -8.43
C THR A 17 -12.89 3.54 -7.18
N ASN A 18 -13.50 3.73 -6.01
CA ASN A 18 -12.78 3.80 -4.73
C ASN A 18 -12.18 2.44 -4.33
N ASP A 19 -12.89 1.34 -4.54
CA ASP A 19 -12.40 -0.02 -4.27
C ASP A 19 -11.18 -0.36 -5.16
N LEU A 20 -11.22 0.03 -6.44
CA LEU A 20 -10.09 -0.14 -7.35
C LEU A 20 -8.91 0.77 -6.96
N ALA A 21 -9.18 2.01 -6.56
CA ALA A 21 -8.15 2.92 -6.06
C ALA A 21 -7.46 2.34 -4.81
N ALA A 22 -8.23 1.80 -3.86
CA ALA A 22 -7.69 1.13 -2.68
C ALA A 22 -6.79 -0.05 -3.06
N LEU A 23 -7.19 -0.88 -4.03
CA LEU A 23 -6.38 -1.99 -4.50
C LEU A 23 -5.05 -1.53 -5.14
N VAL A 24 -5.09 -0.51 -6.00
CA VAL A 24 -3.88 0.05 -6.62
C VAL A 24 -2.97 0.67 -5.58
N LEU A 25 -3.51 1.48 -4.66
CA LEU A 25 -2.77 2.10 -3.56
C LEU A 25 -2.15 1.05 -2.65
N THR A 26 -2.84 -0.07 -2.40
CA THR A 26 -2.28 -1.21 -1.67
C THR A 26 -1.04 -1.79 -2.34
N VAL A 27 -1.08 -1.97 -3.68
CA VAL A 27 0.08 -2.48 -4.43
C VAL A 27 1.25 -1.48 -4.38
N VAL A 28 0.96 -0.19 -4.51
CA VAL A 28 1.99 0.86 -4.41
C VAL A 28 2.60 0.89 -3.01
N GLU A 29 1.77 0.75 -1.97
CA GLU A 29 2.23 0.71 -0.58
C GLU A 29 3.13 -0.51 -0.31
N LEU A 30 2.75 -1.68 -0.83
CA LEU A 30 3.60 -2.88 -0.74
C LEU A 30 4.97 -2.64 -1.40
N LEU A 31 4.99 -2.03 -2.58
CA LEU A 31 6.24 -1.69 -3.27
C LEU A 31 7.07 -0.68 -2.47
N ARG A 32 6.44 0.34 -1.87
CA ARG A 32 7.10 1.32 -0.99
C ARG A 32 7.81 0.61 0.17
N GLN A 33 7.11 -0.26 0.90
CA GLN A 33 7.68 -1.03 2.02
C GLN A 33 8.82 -1.95 1.58
N LEU A 34 8.68 -2.59 0.42
CA LEU A 34 9.76 -3.41 -0.14
C LEU A 34 10.99 -2.56 -0.48
N MET A 35 10.80 -1.41 -1.12
CA MET A 35 11.89 -0.50 -1.44
C MET A 35 12.58 0.03 -0.17
N GLU A 36 11.81 0.38 0.86
CA GLU A 36 12.33 0.82 2.15
C GLU A 36 13.19 -0.26 2.83
N ARG A 37 12.70 -1.50 2.90
CA ARG A 37 13.49 -2.64 3.42
C ARG A 37 14.76 -2.88 2.62
N GLN A 38 14.69 -2.73 1.30
CA GLN A 38 15.87 -2.85 0.46
C GLN A 38 16.85 -1.70 0.64
N ALA A 39 16.36 -0.49 0.90
CA ALA A 39 17.18 0.68 1.20
C ALA A 39 17.98 0.45 2.47
N VAL A 40 17.31 0.04 3.56
CA VAL A 40 17.96 -0.30 4.84
C VAL A 40 19.03 -1.37 4.66
N ARG A 41 18.70 -2.47 3.97
CA ARG A 41 19.68 -3.53 3.72
C ARG A 41 20.89 -3.04 2.93
N ARG A 42 20.67 -2.21 1.90
CA ARG A 42 21.78 -1.69 1.07
C ARG A 42 22.66 -0.70 1.81
N PHE A 43 22.06 0.08 2.73
CA PHE A 43 22.76 0.95 3.66
C PHE A 43 23.66 0.14 4.59
N ASP A 44 23.10 -0.91 5.23
CA ASP A 44 23.86 -1.80 6.13
C ASP A 44 25.01 -2.53 5.40
N GLU A 45 24.80 -2.93 4.15
CA GLU A 45 25.81 -3.57 3.30
C GLU A 45 26.84 -2.57 2.72
N GLY A 46 26.65 -1.26 2.91
CA GLY A 46 27.54 -0.22 2.37
C GLY A 46 27.57 -0.15 0.84
N THR A 47 26.48 -0.55 0.19
CA THR A 47 26.39 -0.67 -1.28
C THR A 47 25.92 0.60 -1.99
N LEU A 48 25.61 1.66 -1.23
CA LEU A 48 25.19 2.96 -1.72
C LEU A 48 26.25 4.01 -1.36
N SER A 49 26.44 5.01 -2.23
CA SER A 49 27.14 6.23 -1.86
C SER A 49 26.23 7.15 -1.03
N ALA A 50 26.81 8.06 -0.25
CA ALA A 50 26.05 9.04 0.53
C ALA A 50 25.02 9.84 -0.33
N GLU A 51 25.41 10.24 -1.54
CA GLU A 51 24.49 10.93 -2.46
C GLU A 51 23.35 10.03 -2.97
N GLN A 52 23.57 8.72 -3.07
CA GLN A 52 22.50 7.77 -3.41
C GLN A 52 21.56 7.54 -2.23
N GLU A 53 22.08 7.50 -1.01
CA GLU A 53 21.29 7.38 0.22
C GLU A 53 20.36 8.58 0.39
N ASP A 54 20.89 9.81 0.28
CA ASP A 54 20.11 11.04 0.41
C ASP A 54 18.98 11.14 -0.63
N ARG A 55 19.30 10.80 -1.89
CA ARG A 55 18.31 10.79 -2.98
C ARG A 55 17.23 9.73 -2.76
N LEU A 56 17.61 8.55 -2.29
CA LEU A 56 16.68 7.46 -2.01
C LEU A 56 15.75 7.82 -0.85
N GLY A 57 16.30 8.36 0.25
CA GLY A 57 15.52 8.84 1.39
C GLY A 57 14.52 9.92 0.97
N THR A 58 14.98 10.92 0.21
CA THR A 58 14.11 11.99 -0.31
C THR A 58 12.99 11.45 -1.20
N ALA A 59 13.30 10.50 -2.09
CA ALA A 59 12.29 9.90 -2.96
C ALA A 59 11.24 9.10 -2.17
N LEU A 60 11.65 8.36 -1.13
CA LEU A 60 10.73 7.61 -0.28
C LEU A 60 9.83 8.54 0.55
N MET A 61 10.38 9.64 1.09
CA MET A 61 9.59 10.64 1.81
C MET A 61 8.53 11.30 0.89
N LEU A 62 8.93 11.71 -0.31
CA LEU A 62 8.00 12.29 -1.28
C LEU A 62 6.91 11.30 -1.70
N LEU A 63 7.26 10.02 -1.86
CA LEU A 63 6.28 8.98 -2.16
C LEU A 63 5.28 8.81 -1.01
N ASP A 64 5.76 8.85 0.24
CA ASP A 64 4.93 8.74 1.44
C ASP A 64 3.91 9.89 1.53
N GLU A 65 4.35 11.14 1.34
CA GLU A 65 3.46 12.30 1.29
C GLU A 65 2.38 12.18 0.20
N ARG A 66 2.76 11.71 -0.99
CA ARG A 66 1.81 11.53 -2.10
C ARG A 66 0.82 10.41 -1.86
N MET A 67 1.23 9.36 -1.17
CA MET A 67 0.34 8.29 -0.76
C MET A 67 -0.75 8.82 0.19
N ASP A 68 -0.39 9.69 1.13
CA ASP A 68 -1.35 10.30 2.06
C ASP A 68 -2.35 11.19 1.33
N GLU A 69 -1.88 12.02 0.39
CA GLU A 69 -2.74 12.85 -0.46
C GLU A 69 -3.73 12.01 -1.28
N LEU A 70 -3.26 10.93 -1.90
CA LEU A 70 -4.09 10.05 -2.72
C LEU A 70 -5.10 9.27 -1.87
N CYS A 71 -4.70 8.79 -0.69
CA CYS A 71 -5.62 8.14 0.24
C CYS A 71 -6.74 9.10 0.65
N ALA A 72 -6.39 10.33 1.03
CA ALA A 72 -7.36 11.36 1.42
C ALA A 72 -8.35 11.70 0.29
N GLN A 73 -7.89 11.77 -0.97
CA GLN A 73 -8.75 12.01 -2.14
C GLN A 73 -9.80 10.91 -2.36
N HIS A 74 -9.49 9.68 -1.97
CA HIS A 74 -10.39 8.53 -2.09
C HIS A 74 -11.13 8.20 -0.78
N GLY A 75 -11.00 9.04 0.25
CA GLY A 75 -11.64 8.80 1.56
C GLY A 75 -11.05 7.61 2.33
N LEU A 76 -9.82 7.24 2.02
CA LEU A 76 -9.09 6.12 2.62
C LEU A 76 -8.11 6.62 3.69
N GLN A 77 -7.77 5.74 4.61
CA GLN A 77 -6.63 5.84 5.52
C GLN A 77 -5.55 4.83 5.10
N ARG A 78 -4.30 5.06 5.51
CA ARG A 78 -3.21 4.10 5.28
C ARG A 78 -3.51 2.70 5.83
N SER A 79 -4.23 2.63 6.96
CA SER A 79 -4.69 1.37 7.54
C SER A 79 -5.61 0.58 6.62
N ASP A 80 -6.36 1.26 5.75
CA ASP A 80 -7.33 0.62 4.85
C ASP A 80 -6.64 -0.09 3.66
N LEU A 81 -5.37 0.22 3.42
CA LEU A 81 -4.56 -0.45 2.39
C LEU A 81 -4.06 -1.83 2.84
N ASN A 82 -4.19 -2.18 4.12
CA ASN A 82 -3.71 -3.48 4.60
C ASN A 82 -4.77 -4.56 4.39
N LEU A 83 -4.77 -5.15 3.19
CA LEU A 83 -5.68 -6.23 2.82
C LEU A 83 -5.42 -7.49 3.64
N ASP A 84 -6.47 -8.04 4.25
CA ASP A 84 -6.45 -9.37 4.86
C ASP A 84 -6.60 -10.45 3.78
N LEU A 85 -5.58 -11.30 3.64
CA LEU A 85 -5.56 -12.41 2.69
C LEU A 85 -6.04 -13.72 3.33
N GLY A 86 -6.61 -13.68 4.54
CA GLY A 86 -7.13 -14.83 5.29
C GLY A 86 -5.99 -15.69 5.85
N PRO A 87 -5.79 -16.93 5.38
CA PRO A 87 -4.75 -17.81 5.93
C PRO A 87 -3.31 -17.32 5.71
N LEU A 88 -3.10 -16.37 4.79
CA LEU A 88 -1.80 -15.73 4.56
C LEU A 88 -1.57 -14.51 5.48
N GLY A 89 -2.59 -14.07 6.21
CA GLY A 89 -2.54 -12.88 7.04
C GLY A 89 -2.61 -11.57 6.25
N PRO A 90 -2.25 -10.44 6.89
CA PRO A 90 -2.23 -9.13 6.24
C PRO A 90 -1.17 -9.06 5.13
N LEU A 91 -1.49 -8.40 4.02
CA LEU A 91 -0.58 -8.24 2.89
C LEU A 91 0.59 -7.30 3.23
N LEU A 92 0.30 -6.20 3.93
CA LEU A 92 1.30 -5.24 4.37
C LEU A 92 1.83 -5.64 5.74
N ALA A 93 3.11 -5.37 5.97
CA ALA A 93 3.63 -5.54 7.32
C ALA A 93 3.07 -4.47 8.23
N ASP A 94 2.77 -4.86 9.48
CA ASP A 94 2.34 -3.93 10.51
C ASP A 94 3.38 -2.80 10.61
N PRO A 95 3.00 -1.51 10.53
CA PRO A 95 3.92 -0.44 10.91
C PRO A 95 4.36 -0.78 12.34
N GLY A 96 5.64 -1.12 12.50
CA GLY A 96 6.18 -1.47 13.80
C GLY A 96 5.88 -0.37 14.83
N PRO A 97 5.85 -0.72 16.13
CA PRO A 97 5.45 0.19 17.21
C PRO A 97 6.24 1.50 17.26
#